data_AF-A0A4Z1BDK8-F1
#
_entry.id   AF-A0A4Z1BDK8-F1
#
_cell.length_a   1.000
_cell.length_b   1.000
_cell.length_c   1.000
_cell.angle_alpha   90.00
_cell.angle_beta   90.00
_cell.angle_gamma   90.00
#
_symmetry.space_group_name_H-M   'P 1'
#
loop_
_entity.id
_entity.type
_entity.pdbx_description
1 polymer ?
#
loop_
_entity_poly.entity_id
_entity_poly.type
_entity_poly.pdbx_seq_one_letter_code
_entity_poly.pdbx_strand_id
1 'polypeptide(L)'
;MEFQLGVSLIFLKRDLAVVVKNEKKEKVIVKEYLLTPTSVEANESFTIGEIKDAFKKVFGKDEKETEKLIEGNLKENNKKDSPFDINKIKFYLDTVFLYKKAYYKVVDNNEVECKEDGSDLKATDKKAEWEYALSISIDSKDFFSDLAGMFSINAVSFSVWNTERTIVKRMMKLGSTEEIFKQLETTVKVID
;
A
#
# COMPACT_ATOMS: atom_id res chain seq x y z
N MET A 1 -2.84 21.36 -23.25
CA MET A 1 -4.02 20.46 -23.32
C MET A 1 -3.81 19.42 -22.24
N GLU A 2 -4.60 19.47 -21.17
CA GLU A 2 -4.58 18.45 -20.12
C GLU A 2 -5.55 17.34 -20.53
N PHE A 3 -5.08 16.09 -20.54
CA PHE A 3 -5.84 14.92 -20.94
C PHE A 3 -5.91 13.97 -19.75
N GLN A 4 -7.10 13.74 -19.20
CA GLN A 4 -7.34 12.82 -18.09
C GLN A 4 -8.18 11.65 -18.61
N LEU A 5 -7.60 10.45 -18.62
CA LEU A 5 -8.28 9.21 -18.98
C LEU A 5 -8.62 8.46 -17.69
N GLY A 6 -9.89 8.43 -17.29
CA GLY A 6 -10.36 7.69 -16.12
C GLY A 6 -10.72 6.25 -16.49
N VAL A 7 -9.77 5.32 -16.38
CA VAL A 7 -10.09 3.89 -16.36
C VAL A 7 -10.40 3.50 -14.92
N SER A 8 -11.59 2.94 -14.65
CA SER A 8 -11.86 2.34 -13.33
C SER A 8 -11.06 1.05 -13.22
N LEU A 9 -10.14 1.00 -12.27
CA LEU A 9 -9.35 -0.18 -11.96
C LEU A 9 -9.79 -0.71 -10.60
N ILE A 10 -10.09 -2.00 -10.52
CA ILE A 10 -10.44 -2.63 -9.25
C ILE A 10 -9.16 -3.18 -8.61
N PHE A 11 -8.80 -2.67 -7.44
CA PHE A 11 -7.72 -3.21 -6.60
C PHE A 11 -8.28 -3.58 -5.23
N LEU A 12 -8.19 -4.86 -4.85
CA LEU A 12 -8.79 -5.38 -3.60
C LEU A 12 -10.24 -4.95 -3.42
N LYS A 13 -11.06 -5.15 -4.47
CA LYS A 13 -12.48 -4.79 -4.51
C LYS A 13 -12.77 -3.29 -4.33
N ARG A 14 -11.76 -2.45 -4.50
CA ARG A 14 -11.87 -1.00 -4.46
C ARG A 14 -11.74 -0.42 -5.86
N ASP A 15 -12.75 0.33 -6.28
CA ASP A 15 -12.68 1.14 -7.50
C ASP A 15 -11.68 2.28 -7.34
N LEU A 16 -10.69 2.32 -8.23
CA LEU A 16 -9.67 3.34 -8.30
C LEU A 16 -9.84 4.19 -9.56
N ALA A 17 -9.71 5.50 -9.41
CA ALA A 17 -9.51 6.40 -10.52
C ALA A 17 -8.02 6.48 -10.82
N VAL A 18 -7.67 6.43 -12.11
CA VAL A 18 -6.32 6.75 -12.56
C VAL A 18 -6.27 8.20 -13.05
N VAL A 19 -5.29 8.94 -12.55
CA VAL A 19 -4.88 10.24 -13.08
C VAL A 19 -3.57 10.03 -13.82
N VAL A 20 -3.56 10.38 -15.10
CA VAL A 20 -2.37 10.30 -15.95
C VAL A 20 -1.91 11.70 -16.27
N LYS A 21 -0.66 12.00 -15.96
CA LYS A 21 0.00 13.23 -16.36
C LYS A 21 1.11 12.91 -17.34
N ASN A 22 1.04 13.52 -18.52
CA ASN A 22 2.05 13.38 -19.56
C ASN A 22 2.76 14.72 -19.76
N GLU A 23 4.09 14.71 -19.67
CA GLU A 23 4.92 15.90 -19.86
C GLU A 23 6.04 15.59 -20.85
N LYS A 24 6.19 16.42 -21.89
CA LYS A 24 7.31 16.29 -22.83
C LYS A 24 8.47 17.15 -22.37
N LYS A 25 9.60 16.54 -22.03
CA LYS A 25 10.85 17.20 -21.63
C LYS A 25 11.94 16.87 -22.63
N GLU A 26 12.38 17.85 -23.41
CA GLU A 26 13.43 17.67 -24.43
C GLU A 26 13.31 16.35 -25.22
N LYS A 27 14.11 15.34 -24.84
CA LYS A 27 14.23 14.01 -25.49
C LYS A 27 13.33 12.92 -24.91
N VAL A 28 12.64 13.19 -23.79
CA VAL A 28 11.83 12.20 -23.07
C VAL A 28 10.39 12.67 -22.88
N ILE A 29 9.49 11.71 -22.80
CA ILE A 29 8.10 11.86 -22.38
C ILE A 29 8.04 11.27 -20.96
N VAL A 30 7.71 12.11 -19.99
CA VAL A 30 7.45 11.68 -18.62
C VAL A 30 5.98 11.33 -18.50
N LYS A 31 5.69 10.11 -18.03
CA LYS A 31 4.33 9.69 -17.69
C LYS A 31 4.26 9.38 -16.21
N GLU A 32 3.38 10.11 -15.53
CA GLU A 32 3.05 9.89 -14.12
C GLU A 32 1.64 9.32 -14.04
N TYR A 33 1.51 8.22 -13.33
CA TYR A 33 0.24 7.55 -13.05
C TYR A 33 0.00 7.62 -11.56
N LEU A 34 -1.15 8.15 -11.16
CA LEU A 34 -1.61 8.15 -9.78
C LEU A 34 -2.95 7.43 -9.72
N LEU A 35 -3.05 6.38 -8.92
CA LEU A 35 -4.33 5.74 -8.63
C LEU A 35 -4.75 6.06 -7.21
N THR A 36 -6.00 6.50 -7.08
CA THR A 36 -6.64 6.83 -5.80
C THR A 36 -8.04 6.23 -5.74
N PRO A 37 -8.54 5.87 -4.55
CA PRO A 37 -9.93 5.45 -4.37
C PRO A 37 -10.92 6.44 -4.96
N THR A 38 -11.97 5.94 -5.61
CA THR A 38 -13.10 6.74 -6.12
C THR A 38 -14.18 6.96 -5.08
N SER A 39 -14.25 6.11 -4.06
CA SER A 39 -15.19 6.19 -2.95
C SER A 39 -14.46 6.06 -1.62
N VAL A 40 -15.14 6.51 -0.56
CA VAL A 40 -14.60 6.51 0.81
C VAL A 40 -15.03 5.27 1.60
N GLU A 41 -16.12 4.59 1.21
CA GLU A 41 -16.69 3.48 1.98
C GLU A 41 -16.16 2.11 1.56
N ALA A 42 -15.27 1.51 2.33
CA ALA A 42 -14.78 0.15 2.09
C ALA A 42 -15.81 -0.87 2.61
N ASN A 43 -16.74 -1.30 1.75
CA ASN A 43 -17.83 -2.20 2.17
C ASN A 43 -17.56 -3.67 1.83
N GLU A 44 -16.54 -3.96 1.02
CA GLU A 44 -16.22 -5.32 0.60
C GLU A 44 -14.96 -5.84 1.28
N SER A 45 -15.10 -6.99 1.97
CA SER A 45 -13.98 -7.70 2.57
C SER A 45 -13.25 -8.56 1.54
N PHE A 46 -11.96 -8.73 1.75
CA PHE A 46 -11.11 -9.69 1.03
C PHE A 46 -10.33 -10.57 2.00
N THR A 47 -9.81 -11.66 1.47
CA THR A 47 -8.96 -12.64 2.18
C THR A 47 -7.47 -12.33 1.96
N ILE A 48 -6.60 -12.92 2.79
CA ILE A 48 -5.15 -12.81 2.59
C ILE A 48 -4.70 -13.37 1.22
N GLY A 49 -5.38 -14.39 0.70
CA GLY A 49 -5.12 -14.93 -0.65
C GLY A 49 -5.43 -13.93 -1.75
N GLU A 50 -6.48 -13.13 -1.60
CA GLU A 50 -6.80 -12.05 -2.53
C GLU A 50 -5.81 -10.88 -2.43
N ILE A 51 -5.28 -10.59 -1.23
CA ILE A 51 -4.18 -9.62 -1.04
C ILE A 51 -2.96 -10.06 -1.85
N LYS A 52 -2.57 -11.32 -1.69
CA LYS A 52 -1.49 -11.96 -2.43
C LYS A 52 -1.68 -11.76 -3.93
N ASP A 53 -2.73 -12.36 -4.49
CA ASP A 53 -2.99 -12.29 -5.93
C ASP A 53 -2.97 -10.86 -6.49
N ALA A 54 -3.49 -9.88 -5.75
CA ALA A 54 -3.42 -8.47 -6.15
C ALA A 54 -1.98 -7.93 -6.19
N PHE A 55 -1.17 -8.21 -5.15
CA PHE A 55 0.22 -7.77 -5.09
C PHE A 55 1.09 -8.41 -6.19
N LYS A 56 0.97 -9.71 -6.43
CA LYS A 56 1.71 -10.36 -7.53
C LYS A 56 1.29 -9.82 -8.89
N LYS A 57 -0.01 -9.59 -9.12
CA LYS A 57 -0.50 -9.03 -10.39
C LYS A 57 0.03 -7.61 -10.65
N VAL A 58 0.04 -6.75 -9.63
CA VAL A 58 0.40 -5.33 -9.80
C VAL A 58 1.90 -5.09 -9.71
N PHE A 59 2.58 -5.77 -8.79
CA PHE A 59 3.98 -5.49 -8.45
C PHE A 59 4.97 -6.57 -8.91
N GLY A 60 4.50 -7.76 -9.30
CA GLY A 60 5.38 -8.84 -9.77
C GLY A 60 6.38 -9.36 -8.73
N LYS A 61 6.12 -9.14 -7.43
CA LYS A 61 7.02 -9.53 -6.32
C LYS A 61 6.61 -10.88 -5.71
N ASP A 62 7.59 -11.60 -5.20
CA ASP A 62 7.42 -12.85 -4.45
C ASP A 62 6.92 -12.51 -3.03
N GLU A 63 5.72 -12.96 -2.70
CA GLU A 63 4.91 -12.46 -1.56
C GLU A 63 5.29 -13.02 -0.18
N LYS A 64 6.24 -13.96 -0.15
CA LYS A 64 6.50 -14.79 1.04
C LYS A 64 6.96 -14.00 2.26
N GLU A 65 7.59 -12.85 2.06
CA GLU A 65 8.11 -12.03 3.15
C GLU A 65 7.01 -11.20 3.81
N THR A 66 6.13 -10.60 3.01
CA THR A 66 4.96 -9.84 3.48
C THR A 66 3.96 -10.73 4.21
N GLU A 67 3.72 -11.94 3.70
CA GLU A 67 2.82 -12.92 4.31
C GLU A 67 3.30 -13.33 5.71
N LYS A 68 4.58 -13.70 5.85
CA LYS A 68 5.16 -14.05 7.15
C LYS A 68 5.09 -12.90 8.15
N LEU A 69 5.26 -11.67 7.67
CA LEU A 69 5.22 -10.48 8.52
C LEU A 69 3.79 -10.20 9.00
N ILE A 70 2.78 -10.32 8.13
CA ILE A 70 1.37 -10.18 8.51
C ILE A 70 0.94 -11.32 9.44
N GLU A 71 1.23 -12.58 9.07
CA GLU A 71 0.89 -13.76 9.88
C GLU A 71 1.53 -13.72 11.26
N GLY A 72 2.83 -13.39 11.34
CA GLY A 72 3.56 -13.30 12.61
C GLY A 72 2.91 -12.33 13.59
N ASN A 73 2.68 -11.08 13.14
CA ASN A 73 2.07 -10.04 13.97
C ASN A 73 0.63 -10.36 14.41
N LEU A 74 -0.17 -10.97 13.52
CA LEU A 74 -1.54 -11.36 13.87
C LEU A 74 -1.57 -12.56 14.82
N LYS A 75 -0.67 -13.52 14.65
CA LYS A 75 -0.61 -14.74 15.46
C LYS A 75 -0.22 -14.47 16.91
N GLU A 76 0.67 -13.51 17.15
CA GLU A 76 1.08 -13.11 18.50
C GLU A 76 -0.07 -12.64 19.39
N ASN A 77 -1.13 -12.11 18.77
CA ASN A 77 -2.25 -11.50 19.48
C ASN A 77 -3.51 -12.40 19.55
N ASN A 78 -3.50 -13.55 18.89
CA ASN A 78 -4.63 -14.47 18.81
C ASN A 78 -5.05 -15.03 20.19
N LYS A 79 -6.35 -15.32 20.37
CA LYS A 79 -6.86 -16.00 21.57
C LYS A 79 -6.14 -17.33 21.80
N LYS A 80 -5.65 -17.55 23.02
CA LYS A 80 -4.87 -18.76 23.40
C LYS A 80 -5.60 -20.08 23.07
N ASP A 81 -6.92 -20.08 23.14
CA ASP A 81 -7.75 -21.29 22.97
C ASP A 81 -8.39 -21.39 21.57
N SER A 82 -8.02 -20.51 20.62
CA SER A 82 -8.55 -20.51 19.25
C SER A 82 -7.47 -20.90 18.24
N PRO A 83 -7.71 -21.87 17.34
CA PRO A 83 -6.76 -22.16 16.27
C PRO A 83 -6.67 -20.95 15.32
N PHE A 84 -5.46 -20.38 15.22
CA PHE A 84 -5.16 -19.29 14.29
C PHE A 84 -5.39 -19.76 12.84
N ASP A 85 -6.26 -19.07 12.11
CA ASP A 85 -6.48 -19.29 10.68
C ASP A 85 -6.67 -17.94 9.97
N ILE A 86 -5.60 -17.48 9.33
CA ILE A 86 -5.57 -16.19 8.63
C ILE A 86 -6.58 -16.12 7.47
N ASN A 87 -6.99 -17.27 6.90
CA ASN A 87 -7.94 -17.29 5.78
C ASN A 87 -9.37 -16.98 6.23
N LYS A 88 -9.67 -17.08 7.53
CA LYS A 88 -10.96 -16.70 8.09
C LYS A 88 -11.04 -15.22 8.45
N ILE A 89 -9.91 -14.51 8.42
CA ILE A 89 -9.86 -13.08 8.73
C ILE A 89 -10.37 -12.29 7.52
N LYS A 90 -11.31 -11.38 7.79
CA LYS A 90 -11.81 -10.43 6.81
C LYS A 90 -10.98 -9.16 6.86
N PHE A 91 -10.37 -8.82 5.74
CA PHE A 91 -9.58 -7.61 5.56
C PHE A 91 -10.38 -6.59 4.75
N TYR A 92 -10.20 -5.32 5.07
CA TYR A 92 -10.86 -4.19 4.41
C TYR A 92 -9.80 -3.17 4.01
N LEU A 93 -9.90 -2.63 2.80
CA LEU A 93 -8.95 -1.65 2.28
C LEU A 93 -9.47 -0.25 2.60
N ASP A 94 -8.95 0.35 3.67
CA ASP A 94 -9.39 1.67 4.12
C ASP A 94 -8.94 2.75 3.14
N THR A 95 -7.67 2.70 2.75
CA THR A 95 -7.08 3.66 1.80
C THR A 95 -5.92 3.04 1.01
N VAL A 96 -5.72 3.53 -0.20
CA VAL A 96 -4.66 3.11 -1.11
C VAL A 96 -4.08 4.30 -1.85
N PHE A 97 -2.76 4.27 -1.99
CA PHE A 97 -2.00 5.12 -2.87
C PHE A 97 -1.18 4.20 -3.77
N LEU A 98 -1.33 4.35 -5.09
CA LEU A 98 -0.44 3.73 -6.07
C LEU A 98 0.07 4.82 -7.01
N TYR A 99 1.38 4.90 -7.19
CA TYR A 99 2.01 5.87 -8.07
C TYR A 99 3.11 5.24 -8.90
N LYS A 100 3.19 5.61 -10.17
CA LYS A 100 4.29 5.21 -11.05
C LYS A 100 4.73 6.40 -11.87
N LYS A 101 6.04 6.64 -11.89
CA LYS A 101 6.68 7.60 -12.79
C LYS A 101 7.60 6.85 -13.73
N ALA A 102 7.36 6.97 -15.03
CA ALA A 102 8.16 6.34 -16.06
C ALA A 102 8.56 7.37 -17.12
N TYR A 103 9.71 7.12 -17.75
CA TYR A 103 10.27 7.95 -18.80
C TYR A 103 10.27 7.15 -20.10
N TYR A 104 9.91 7.81 -21.19
CA TYR A 104 9.81 7.19 -22.51
C TYR A 104 10.54 8.03 -23.54
N LYS A 105 11.10 7.38 -24.55
CA LYS A 105 11.55 8.04 -25.79
C LYS A 105 10.81 7.46 -26.98
N VAL A 106 10.71 8.24 -28.05
CA VAL A 106 10.11 7.76 -29.30
C VAL A 106 11.21 7.17 -30.17
N VAL A 107 11.09 5.88 -30.49
CA VAL A 107 11.95 5.16 -31.43
C VAL A 107 11.04 4.51 -32.46
N ASP A 108 11.26 4.80 -33.75
CA ASP A 108 10.45 4.24 -34.85
C ASP A 108 8.94 4.39 -34.63
N ASN A 109 8.50 5.60 -34.25
CA ASN A 109 7.11 5.94 -33.90
C ASN A 109 6.50 5.20 -32.70
N ASN A 110 7.30 4.44 -31.94
CA ASN A 110 6.85 3.74 -30.73
C ASN A 110 7.49 4.37 -29.49
N GLU A 111 6.71 4.45 -28.41
CA GLU A 111 7.24 4.84 -27.10
C GLU A 111 7.92 3.65 -26.43
N VAL A 112 9.20 3.80 -26.10
CA VAL A 112 10.00 2.79 -25.41
C VAL A 112 10.46 3.37 -24.07
N GLU A 113 10.27 2.60 -22.99
CA GLU A 113 10.69 3.01 -21.64
C GLU A 113 12.22 3.19 -21.59
N CYS A 114 12.67 4.30 -21.00
CA CYS A 114 14.06 4.71 -20.95
C CYS A 114 14.41 5.26 -19.56
N LYS A 115 15.68 5.63 -19.36
CA LYS A 115 16.11 6.35 -18.16
C LYS A 115 15.65 7.80 -18.20
N GLU A 116 15.75 8.49 -17.06
CA GLU A 116 15.37 9.90 -16.92
C GLU A 116 16.14 10.82 -17.88
N ASP A 117 17.39 10.50 -18.17
CA ASP A 117 18.25 11.23 -19.13
C ASP A 117 17.97 10.87 -20.61
N GLY A 118 17.04 9.97 -20.88
CA GLY A 118 16.68 9.49 -22.21
C GLY A 118 17.57 8.38 -22.77
N SER A 119 18.54 7.89 -21.99
CA SER A 119 19.35 6.73 -22.38
C SER A 119 18.57 5.42 -22.27
N ASP A 120 18.97 4.41 -23.03
CA ASP A 120 18.31 3.10 -23.03
C ASP A 120 18.43 2.38 -21.69
N LEU A 121 17.35 1.68 -21.31
CA LEU A 121 17.40 0.68 -20.25
C LEU A 121 18.21 -0.53 -20.75
N LYS A 122 19.26 -0.90 -20.02
CA LYS A 122 20.00 -2.15 -20.24
C LYS A 122 19.17 -3.33 -19.73
N ALA A 123 19.49 -4.54 -20.16
CA ALA A 123 18.83 -5.77 -19.68
C ALA A 123 18.91 -5.95 -18.15
N THR A 124 19.93 -5.38 -17.50
CA THR A 124 20.12 -5.39 -16.05
C THR A 124 19.43 -4.25 -15.33
N ASP A 125 18.97 -3.23 -16.04
CA ASP A 125 18.31 -2.08 -15.44
C ASP A 125 16.86 -2.44 -15.10
N LYS A 126 16.42 -2.04 -13.90
CA LYS A 126 15.03 -2.19 -13.50
C LYS A 126 14.16 -1.16 -14.21
N LYS A 127 13.01 -1.59 -14.70
CA LYS A 127 11.93 -0.69 -15.14
C LYS A 127 11.37 0.09 -13.96
N ALA A 128 10.65 1.18 -14.26
CA ALA A 128 9.92 1.93 -13.26
C ALA A 128 8.94 1.01 -12.50
N GLU A 129 9.19 0.83 -11.20
CA GLU A 129 8.32 0.11 -10.28
C GLU A 129 7.19 1.03 -9.79
N TRP A 130 6.09 0.41 -9.35
CA TRP A 130 5.04 1.14 -8.63
C TRP A 130 5.50 1.46 -7.21
N GLU A 131 5.34 2.72 -6.83
CA GLU A 131 5.29 3.16 -5.44
C GLU A 131 3.88 2.89 -4.89
N TYR A 132 3.79 2.41 -3.65
CA TYR A 132 2.53 2.11 -3.01
C TYR A 132 2.54 2.43 -1.52
N ALA A 133 1.36 2.73 -1.00
CA ALA A 133 1.02 2.70 0.41
C ALA A 133 -0.44 2.24 0.56
N LEU A 134 -0.67 1.28 1.46
CA LEU A 134 -1.96 0.65 1.70
C LEU A 134 -2.25 0.69 3.19
N SER A 135 -3.47 1.06 3.56
CA SER A 135 -3.97 0.91 4.92
C SER A 135 -5.10 -0.11 4.92
N ILE A 136 -4.95 -1.14 5.74
CA ILE A 136 -5.83 -2.31 5.77
C ILE A 136 -6.31 -2.50 7.20
N SER A 137 -7.61 -2.60 7.39
CA SER A 137 -8.23 -2.96 8.66
C SER A 137 -8.72 -4.41 8.65
N ILE A 138 -8.77 -5.01 9.83
CA ILE A 138 -9.39 -6.31 10.06
C ILE A 138 -10.50 -6.18 11.10
N ASP A 139 -11.63 -6.86 10.87
CA ASP A 139 -12.61 -7.08 11.92
C ASP A 139 -12.05 -8.15 12.86
N SER A 140 -11.75 -7.74 14.08
CA SER A 140 -10.98 -8.55 15.01
C SER A 140 -11.75 -9.02 16.22
N LYS A 141 -13.07 -8.76 16.27
CA LYS A 141 -13.93 -9.13 17.41
C LYS A 141 -13.88 -10.63 17.72
N ASP A 142 -13.90 -11.44 16.69
CA ASP A 142 -13.86 -12.89 16.84
C ASP A 142 -12.44 -13.40 17.14
N PHE A 143 -11.42 -12.58 16.88
CA PHE A 143 -10.03 -13.01 16.79
C PHE A 143 -9.16 -12.64 17.99
N PHE A 144 -9.23 -11.38 18.45
CA PHE A 144 -8.40 -10.92 19.55
C PHE A 144 -9.10 -11.09 20.90
N SER A 145 -8.30 -11.46 21.90
CA SER A 145 -8.75 -11.58 23.28
C SER A 145 -9.18 -10.21 23.79
N ASP A 146 -10.20 -10.16 24.64
CA ASP A 146 -10.46 -8.95 25.43
C ASP A 146 -9.21 -8.63 26.26
N LEU A 147 -8.76 -7.39 26.19
CA LEU A 147 -7.63 -6.91 26.97
C LEU A 147 -8.07 -6.81 28.43
N ALA A 148 -7.74 -7.86 29.20
CA ALA A 148 -8.03 -7.98 30.62
C ALA A 148 -9.52 -7.78 31.00
N GLY A 149 -10.46 -8.06 30.08
CA GLY A 149 -11.90 -7.89 30.30
C GLY A 149 -12.37 -6.43 30.39
N MET A 150 -11.51 -5.44 30.09
CA MET A 150 -11.84 -4.02 30.14
C MET A 150 -12.03 -3.40 28.75
N PHE A 151 -11.33 -3.91 27.73
CA PHE A 151 -11.39 -3.37 26.37
C PHE A 151 -11.50 -4.51 25.35
N SER A 152 -12.46 -4.40 24.44
CA SER A 152 -12.53 -5.27 23.26
C SER A 152 -11.73 -4.66 22.11
N ILE A 153 -10.88 -5.47 21.47
CA ILE A 153 -10.18 -5.06 20.25
C ILE A 153 -11.13 -5.30 19.08
N ASN A 154 -11.88 -4.26 18.72
CA ASN A 154 -12.91 -4.35 17.67
C ASN A 154 -12.33 -4.33 16.26
N ALA A 155 -11.18 -3.68 16.06
CA ALA A 155 -10.48 -3.66 14.79
C ALA A 155 -8.98 -3.50 15.02
N VAL A 156 -8.18 -4.09 14.12
CA VAL A 156 -6.76 -3.79 13.99
C VAL A 156 -6.50 -3.26 12.58
N SER A 157 -5.78 -2.15 12.50
CA SER A 157 -5.31 -1.61 11.23
C SER A 157 -3.81 -1.78 11.12
N PHE A 158 -3.36 -2.26 9.97
CA PHE A 158 -1.96 -2.28 9.60
C PHE A 158 -1.78 -1.55 8.28
N SER A 159 -0.54 -1.30 7.92
CA SER A 159 -0.25 -0.62 6.67
C SER A 159 1.02 -1.16 6.04
N VAL A 160 1.03 -1.17 4.71
CA VAL A 160 2.12 -1.74 3.90
C VAL A 160 2.52 -0.69 2.88
N TRP A 161 3.79 -0.33 2.81
CA TRP A 161 4.27 0.72 1.91
C TRP A 161 5.71 0.49 1.44
N ASN A 162 6.05 1.03 0.27
CA ASN A 162 7.44 1.17 -0.21
C ASN A 162 7.78 2.62 -0.62
N THR A 163 6.82 3.55 -0.49
CA THR A 163 7.06 4.96 -0.83
C THR A 163 7.80 5.67 0.29
N GLU A 164 8.73 6.55 -0.09
CA GLU A 164 9.45 7.44 0.83
C GLU A 164 8.81 8.84 0.95
N ARG A 165 7.68 9.07 0.27
CA ARG A 165 7.02 10.38 0.25
C ARG A 165 6.40 10.71 1.61
N THR A 166 6.96 11.71 2.29
CA THR A 166 6.51 12.16 3.61
C THR A 166 5.03 12.52 3.64
N ILE A 167 4.52 13.17 2.58
CA ILE A 167 3.11 13.54 2.51
C ILE A 167 2.18 12.33 2.46
N VAL A 168 2.59 11.27 1.73
CA VAL A 168 1.82 10.02 1.65
C VAL A 168 1.88 9.29 2.99
N LYS A 169 3.08 9.17 3.58
CA LYS A 169 3.24 8.58 4.92
C LYS A 169 2.34 9.29 5.95
N ARG A 170 2.30 10.63 5.94
CA ARG A 170 1.44 11.43 6.81
C ARG A 170 -0.06 11.21 6.56
N MET A 171 -0.51 11.22 5.30
CA MET A 171 -1.92 10.95 4.95
C MET A 171 -2.36 9.55 5.42
N MET A 172 -1.46 8.59 5.33
CA MET A 172 -1.66 7.21 5.77
C MET A 172 -1.48 7.03 7.29
N LYS A 173 -1.17 8.11 8.04
CA LYS A 173 -0.83 8.09 9.48
C LYS A 173 0.33 7.13 9.83
N LEU A 174 1.24 6.92 8.89
CA LEU A 174 2.42 6.07 9.05
C LEU A 174 3.53 6.87 9.75
N GLY A 175 4.09 6.31 10.83
CA GLY A 175 5.18 6.92 11.60
C GLY A 175 4.73 7.82 12.76
N SER A 176 3.47 8.27 12.82
CA SER A 176 2.99 9.09 13.93
C SER A 176 2.87 8.32 15.25
N THR A 177 2.67 7.00 15.20
CA THR A 177 2.59 6.16 16.40
C THR A 177 3.95 5.98 17.09
N GLU A 178 5.04 5.78 16.33
CA GLU A 178 6.39 5.77 16.90
C GLU A 178 6.74 7.11 17.54
N GLU A 179 6.34 8.23 16.92
CA GLU A 179 6.50 9.56 17.51
C GLU A 179 5.69 9.71 18.80
N ILE A 180 4.46 9.18 18.84
CA ILE A 180 3.64 9.14 20.07
C ILE A 180 4.32 8.28 21.14
N PHE A 181 4.78 7.07 20.83
CA PHE A 181 5.48 6.21 21.78
C PHE A 181 6.77 6.86 22.29
N LYS A 182 7.56 7.47 21.39
CA LYS A 182 8.74 8.26 21.78
C LYS A 182 8.34 9.40 22.72
N GLN A 183 7.28 10.16 22.41
CA GLN A 183 6.82 11.23 23.29
C GLN A 183 6.38 10.70 24.66
N LEU A 184 5.68 9.57 24.72
CA LEU A 184 5.29 8.92 25.97
C LEU A 184 6.52 8.48 26.78
N GLU A 185 7.51 7.84 26.16
CA GLU A 185 8.77 7.44 26.82
C GLU A 185 9.61 8.64 27.26
N THR A 186 9.62 9.72 26.49
CA THR A 186 10.36 10.94 26.83
C THR A 186 9.70 11.66 28.00
N THR A 187 8.38 11.63 28.09
CA THR A 187 7.62 12.24 29.20
C THR A 187 7.89 11.52 30.53
N VAL A 188 8.16 10.22 30.52
CA VAL A 188 8.51 9.44 31.73
C VAL A 188 9.90 9.80 32.27
N LYS A 189 10.83 10.28 31.42
CA LYS A 189 12.20 10.63 31.84
C LYS A 189 12.37 12.04 32.43
N VAL A 190 11.31 12.83 32.55
CA VAL A 190 11.35 14.22 33.07
C VAL A 190 10.85 14.31 34.52
N ILE A 191 10.59 13.18 35.17
CA ILE A 191 10.26 13.12 36.60
C ILE A 191 11.29 12.23 37.28
N ASP A 192 12.46 12.80 37.56
CA ASP A 192 13.41 12.36 38.60
C ASP A 192 14.11 13.60 39.17
#